data_AF-A0A257P1S4-F1
#
_entry.id   AF-A0A257P1S4-F1
#
_cell.length_a   1.000
_cell.length_b   1.000
_cell.length_c   1.000
_cell.angle_alpha   90.00
_cell.angle_beta   90.00
_cell.angle_gamma   90.00
#
_symmetry.space_group_name_H-M   'P 1'
#
loop_
_entity.id
_entity.type
_entity.pdbx_description
1 polymer ?
#
loop_
_entity_poly.entity_id
_entity_poly.type
_entity_poly.pdbx_seq_one_letter_code
_entity_poly.pdbx_strand_id
1 'polypeptide(L)'
;MPTISDQARATLKRLLELKLQPTPDNYRRVFEGLQNGAALPSAEPSPESPDWGRALPRLLEQWERSQSGLTQLQKRQQLDRLVALPTPQAQWRELEQLLERWSALPARSGSQSASTPIETRDDAANRAGSEWRELWLQTLKFGVRPFCAHDTAQRLLRELMAAAENAEQAADLGTQAREVWLAIDREQTTEDAVRNGLIELARLLLDHLGDLVPQAWVGVQATAIREQLQTPLVPERIESAQNAVRDLLVRHSVLRKSEDDAHHTAKALIDLLVRKLGDYAAEGGEYNQRMEARLEQLQSSREWDEIRRLVQDVLDDSRNMQQRSGELGVHLAEAQRQAQAAQERIRSLEGEL
;
A
#
# COMPACT_ATOMS: atom_id res chain seq x y z
N MET A 1 -47.60 0.02 -65.44
CA MET A 1 -47.36 0.57 -64.09
C MET A 1 -46.34 -0.33 -63.40
N PRO A 2 -45.15 0.16 -63.05
CA PRO A 2 -44.15 -0.68 -62.37
C PRO A 2 -44.68 -1.15 -61.02
N THR A 3 -44.42 -2.40 -60.66
CA THR A 3 -44.91 -2.96 -59.39
C THR A 3 -44.12 -2.39 -58.20
N ILE A 4 -44.72 -2.34 -57.01
CA ILE A 4 -44.08 -1.80 -55.79
C ILE A 4 -42.76 -2.55 -55.48
N SER A 5 -42.69 -3.84 -55.83
CA SER A 5 -41.49 -4.67 -55.68
C SER A 5 -40.33 -4.21 -56.59
N ASP A 6 -40.64 -3.80 -57.82
CA ASP A 6 -39.63 -3.29 -58.77
C ASP A 6 -39.09 -1.92 -58.34
N GLN A 7 -39.94 -1.06 -57.76
CA GLN A 7 -39.53 0.23 -57.20
C GLN A 7 -38.61 0.03 -55.97
N ALA A 8 -38.92 -0.93 -55.09
CA ALA A 8 -38.08 -1.25 -53.94
C ALA A 8 -36.69 -1.78 -54.36
N ARG A 9 -36.63 -2.63 -55.41
CA ARG A 9 -35.34 -3.11 -55.95
C ARG A 9 -34.52 -2.00 -56.59
N ALA A 10 -35.17 -1.08 -57.30
CA ALA A 10 -34.50 0.08 -57.87
C ALA A 10 -33.91 1.01 -56.78
N THR A 11 -34.61 1.18 -55.65
CA THR A 11 -34.10 1.98 -54.52
C THR A 11 -32.87 1.39 -53.84
N LEU A 12 -32.83 0.07 -53.66
CA LEU A 12 -31.65 -0.62 -53.13
C LEU A 12 -30.45 -0.48 -54.04
N LYS A 13 -30.66 -0.67 -55.35
CA LYS A 13 -29.59 -0.53 -56.35
C LYS A 13 -29.03 0.89 -56.34
N ARG A 14 -29.90 1.90 -56.18
CA ARG A 14 -29.50 3.31 -56.11
C ARG A 14 -28.80 3.68 -54.80
N LEU A 15 -29.20 3.10 -53.67
CA LEU A 15 -28.49 3.23 -52.39
C LEU A 15 -27.08 2.63 -52.45
N LEU A 16 -26.93 1.48 -53.09
CA LEU A 16 -25.65 0.80 -53.31
C LEU A 16 -24.73 1.61 -54.22
N GLU A 17 -25.24 2.18 -55.32
CA GLU A 17 -24.48 3.10 -56.19
C GLU A 17 -23.99 4.34 -55.43
N LEU A 18 -24.81 4.87 -54.52
CA LEU A 18 -24.48 6.05 -53.70
C LEU A 18 -23.66 5.70 -52.45
N LYS A 19 -23.32 4.42 -52.21
CA LYS A 19 -22.60 3.92 -51.02
C LYS A 19 -23.19 4.39 -49.69
N LEU A 20 -24.50 4.62 -49.63
CA LEU A 20 -25.19 5.02 -48.41
C LEU A 20 -25.56 3.78 -47.58
N GLN A 21 -25.42 3.86 -46.26
CA GLN A 21 -25.84 2.78 -45.38
C GLN A 21 -27.37 2.56 -45.50
N PRO A 22 -27.86 1.31 -45.55
CA PRO A 22 -29.28 0.99 -45.69
C PRO A 22 -30.03 1.21 -44.38
N THR A 23 -30.09 2.46 -43.93
CA THR A 23 -30.91 2.92 -42.81
C THR A 23 -32.32 3.29 -43.30
N PRO A 24 -33.35 3.17 -42.45
CA PRO A 24 -34.74 3.41 -42.84
C PRO A 24 -34.99 4.80 -43.46
N ASP A 25 -34.30 5.83 -42.96
CA ASP A 25 -34.45 7.21 -43.46
C ASP A 25 -33.84 7.42 -44.86
N ASN A 26 -32.68 6.80 -45.13
CA ASN A 26 -32.04 6.86 -46.45
C ASN A 26 -32.87 6.13 -47.50
N TYR A 27 -33.48 5.00 -47.10
CA TYR A 27 -34.37 4.23 -47.95
C TYR A 27 -35.61 5.02 -48.33
N ARG A 28 -36.23 5.69 -47.36
CA ARG A 28 -37.42 6.50 -47.58
C ARG A 28 -37.15 7.64 -48.55
N ARG A 29 -36.03 8.35 -48.38
CA ARG A 29 -35.63 9.47 -49.27
C ARG A 29 -35.39 9.03 -50.72
N VAL A 30 -34.70 7.90 -50.92
CA VAL A 30 -34.40 7.38 -52.26
C VAL A 30 -35.66 6.81 -52.92
N PHE A 31 -36.56 6.21 -52.14
CA PHE A 31 -37.84 5.69 -52.63
C PHE A 31 -38.82 6.80 -53.02
N GLU A 32 -38.96 7.84 -52.19
CA GLU A 32 -39.79 9.01 -52.50
C GLU A 32 -39.22 9.79 -53.71
N GLY A 33 -37.89 9.90 -53.82
CA GLY A 33 -37.23 10.52 -54.98
C GLY A 33 -37.47 9.78 -56.30
N LEU A 34 -37.50 8.44 -56.28
CA LEU A 34 -37.76 7.62 -57.47
C LEU A 34 -39.25 7.60 -57.87
N GLN A 35 -40.18 7.74 -56.92
CA GLN A 35 -41.61 7.87 -57.23
C GLN A 35 -41.96 9.22 -57.84
N ASN A 36 -41.32 10.30 -57.38
CA ASN A 36 -41.68 11.66 -57.78
C ASN A 36 -40.94 12.17 -59.04
N GLY A 37 -40.11 11.34 -59.66
CA GLY A 37 -39.43 11.67 -60.93
C GLY A 37 -38.52 12.89 -60.88
N ALA A 38 -38.13 13.34 -59.67
CA ALA A 38 -37.34 14.53 -59.45
C ALA A 38 -35.87 14.14 -59.24
N ALA A 39 -34.97 14.71 -60.05
CA ALA A 39 -33.56 14.76 -59.70
C ALA A 39 -33.45 15.45 -58.33
N LEU A 40 -32.96 14.72 -57.33
CA LEU A 40 -32.80 15.23 -55.97
C LEU A 40 -32.03 16.56 -56.03
N PRO A 41 -32.58 17.67 -55.52
CA PRO A 41 -31.76 18.83 -55.25
C PRO A 41 -30.67 18.41 -54.26
N SER A 42 -29.44 18.80 -54.56
CA SER A 42 -28.30 18.67 -53.66
C SER A 42 -28.72 19.13 -52.27
N ALA A 43 -28.46 18.27 -51.29
CA ALA A 43 -28.76 18.44 -49.87
C ALA A 43 -28.93 19.91 -49.47
N GLU A 44 -30.17 20.32 -49.22
CA GLU A 44 -30.40 21.48 -48.37
C GLU A 44 -29.78 21.17 -47.00
N PRO A 45 -29.02 22.13 -46.42
CA PRO A 45 -28.23 21.88 -45.24
C PRO A 45 -29.15 21.54 -44.06
N SER A 46 -28.94 20.35 -43.50
CA SER A 46 -29.43 20.00 -42.17
C SER A 46 -29.07 21.12 -41.18
N PRO A 47 -29.93 21.44 -40.20
CA PRO A 47 -29.65 22.48 -39.22
C PRO A 47 -28.34 22.17 -38.48
N GLU A 48 -27.35 23.02 -38.71
CA GLU A 48 -26.13 23.26 -37.95
C GLU A 48 -25.62 22.05 -37.16
N SER A 49 -25.02 21.10 -37.87
CA SER A 49 -23.99 20.28 -37.22
C SER A 49 -22.95 21.23 -36.62
N PRO A 50 -22.63 21.13 -35.32
CA PRO A 50 -21.70 22.05 -34.67
C PRO A 50 -20.35 22.03 -35.39
N ASP A 51 -19.92 23.18 -35.90
CA ASP A 51 -18.67 23.35 -36.66
C ASP A 51 -17.47 23.45 -35.71
N TRP A 52 -17.20 22.34 -35.02
CA TRP A 52 -16.07 22.21 -34.09
C TRP A 52 -14.73 22.54 -34.77
N GLY A 53 -14.62 22.30 -36.08
CA GLY A 53 -13.43 22.63 -36.87
C GLY A 53 -13.10 24.12 -36.88
N ARG A 54 -14.10 25.00 -36.79
CA ARG A 54 -13.91 26.45 -36.68
C ARG A 54 -14.00 26.99 -35.27
N ALA A 55 -14.79 26.37 -34.40
CA ALA A 55 -14.95 26.82 -33.01
C ALA A 55 -13.75 26.49 -32.12
N LEU A 56 -13.11 25.33 -32.27
CA LEU A 56 -11.96 24.95 -31.43
C LEU A 56 -10.75 25.87 -31.61
N PRO A 57 -10.33 26.24 -32.84
CA PRO A 57 -9.23 27.20 -33.03
C PRO A 57 -9.58 28.58 -32.45
N ARG A 58 -10.81 29.05 -32.63
CA ARG A 58 -11.29 30.32 -32.06
C ARG A 58 -11.31 30.30 -30.54
N LEU A 59 -11.71 29.18 -29.94
CA LEU A 59 -11.67 29.01 -28.49
C LEU A 59 -10.24 29.09 -27.96
N LEU A 60 -9.31 28.39 -28.59
CA LEU A 60 -7.89 28.44 -28.21
C LEU A 60 -7.33 29.86 -28.36
N GLU A 61 -7.60 30.53 -29.47
CA GLU A 61 -7.17 31.90 -29.72
C GLU A 61 -7.73 32.87 -28.66
N GLN A 62 -9.03 32.81 -28.36
CA GLN A 62 -9.64 33.68 -27.36
C GLN A 62 -9.28 33.28 -25.93
N TRP A 63 -8.91 32.02 -25.68
CA TRP A 63 -8.42 31.55 -24.39
C TRP A 63 -7.06 32.17 -24.06
N GLU A 64 -6.14 32.15 -25.03
CA GLU A 64 -4.79 32.72 -24.91
C GLU A 64 -4.78 34.25 -24.91
N ARG A 65 -5.74 34.90 -25.58
CA ARG A 65 -5.83 36.36 -25.63
C ARG A 65 -6.08 37.00 -24.25
N SER A 66 -5.23 37.95 -23.87
CA SER A 66 -5.39 38.77 -22.66
C SER A 66 -6.42 39.89 -22.88
N GLN A 67 -7.67 39.61 -22.53
CA GLN A 67 -8.78 40.57 -22.65
C GLN A 67 -8.87 41.46 -21.41
N SER A 68 -9.26 42.71 -21.58
CA SER A 68 -9.53 43.61 -20.45
C SER A 68 -10.82 43.19 -19.74
N GLY A 69 -10.80 43.15 -18.40
CA GLY A 69 -11.99 42.81 -17.59
C GLY A 69 -12.32 41.32 -17.44
N LEU A 70 -11.59 40.40 -18.10
CA LEU A 70 -11.82 38.95 -18.01
C LEU A 70 -10.56 38.22 -17.50
N THR A 71 -10.63 37.59 -16.32
CA THR A 71 -9.52 36.80 -15.77
C THR A 71 -9.57 35.35 -16.26
N GLN A 72 -8.45 34.63 -16.23
CA GLN A 72 -8.39 33.22 -16.62
C GLN A 72 -9.29 32.33 -15.73
N LEU A 73 -9.46 32.70 -14.45
CA LEU A 73 -10.40 32.05 -13.54
C LEU A 73 -11.86 32.24 -13.98
N GLN A 74 -12.23 33.45 -14.43
CA GLN A 74 -13.58 33.73 -14.94
C GLN A 74 -13.84 33.01 -16.26
N LYS A 75 -12.84 32.91 -17.15
CA LYS A 75 -12.94 32.10 -18.38
C LYS A 75 -13.22 30.64 -18.07
N ARG A 76 -12.52 30.06 -17.08
CA ARG A 76 -12.74 28.68 -16.62
C ARG A 76 -14.14 28.48 -16.06
N GLN A 77 -14.60 29.37 -15.18
CA GLN A 77 -15.95 29.32 -14.62
C GLN A 77 -17.06 29.43 -15.68
N GLN A 78 -16.83 30.16 -16.77
CA GLN A 78 -17.79 30.27 -17.88
C GLN A 78 -17.85 28.99 -18.71
N LEU A 79 -16.71 28.31 -18.94
CA LEU A 79 -16.68 26.99 -19.56
C LEU A 79 -17.31 25.90 -18.67
N ASP A 80 -17.08 25.95 -17.36
CA ASP A 80 -17.71 25.02 -16.41
C ASP A 80 -19.25 25.15 -16.43
N ARG A 81 -19.78 26.38 -16.60
CA ARG A 81 -21.22 26.62 -16.76
C ARG A 81 -21.77 26.08 -18.08
N LEU A 82 -20.95 26.06 -19.13
CA LEU A 82 -21.33 25.50 -20.43
C LEU A 82 -21.49 23.98 -20.33
N VAL A 83 -20.57 23.31 -19.64
CA VAL A 83 -20.65 21.85 -19.39
C VAL A 83 -21.87 21.48 -18.55
N ALA A 84 -22.36 22.40 -17.69
CA ALA A 84 -23.55 22.18 -16.86
C ALA A 84 -24.90 22.25 -17.63
N LEU A 85 -24.90 22.61 -18.92
CA LEU A 85 -26.13 22.68 -19.73
C LEU A 85 -26.58 21.28 -20.20
N PRO A 86 -27.91 20.99 -20.18
CA PRO A 86 -28.41 19.63 -20.36
C PRO A 86 -28.46 19.14 -21.82
N THR A 87 -28.39 20.03 -22.82
CA THR A 87 -28.50 19.63 -24.24
C THR A 87 -27.28 20.08 -25.07
N PRO A 88 -26.77 19.22 -25.97
CA PRO A 88 -25.61 19.56 -26.83
C PRO A 88 -25.82 20.78 -27.73
N GLN A 89 -27.07 21.04 -28.17
CA GLN A 89 -27.38 22.23 -28.97
C GLN A 89 -27.36 23.51 -28.14
N ALA A 90 -27.77 23.45 -26.85
CA ALA A 90 -27.66 24.60 -25.95
C ALA A 90 -26.20 24.88 -25.60
N GLN A 91 -25.40 23.83 -25.36
CA GLN A 91 -23.95 23.94 -25.16
C GLN A 91 -23.26 24.61 -26.35
N TRP A 92 -23.63 24.21 -27.58
CA TRP A 92 -23.08 24.80 -28.80
C TRP A 92 -23.44 26.29 -28.96
N ARG A 93 -24.73 26.65 -28.81
CA ARG A 93 -25.16 28.05 -28.93
C ARG A 93 -24.52 28.95 -27.87
N GLU A 94 -24.39 28.45 -26.64
CA GLU A 94 -23.71 29.18 -25.57
C GLU A 94 -22.21 29.31 -25.82
N LEU A 95 -21.57 28.30 -26.43
CA LEU A 95 -20.17 28.38 -26.87
C LEU A 95 -19.98 29.50 -27.89
N GLU A 96 -20.82 29.55 -28.93
CA GLU A 96 -20.72 30.56 -29.98
C GLU A 96 -20.92 31.98 -29.42
N GLN A 97 -21.95 32.18 -28.58
CA GLN A 97 -22.19 33.46 -27.93
C GLN A 97 -21.04 33.86 -26.99
N LEU A 98 -20.48 32.91 -26.25
CA LEU A 98 -19.33 33.15 -25.38
C LEU A 98 -18.09 33.55 -26.19
N LEU A 99 -17.83 32.88 -27.32
CA LEU A 99 -16.74 33.21 -28.23
C LEU A 99 -16.92 34.60 -28.86
N GLU A 100 -18.12 34.95 -29.29
CA GLU A 100 -18.43 36.30 -29.78
C GLU A 100 -18.17 37.35 -28.69
N ARG A 101 -18.66 37.11 -27.48
CA ARG A 101 -18.47 38.02 -26.33
C ARG A 101 -16.99 38.19 -25.99
N TRP A 102 -16.22 37.11 -26.01
CA TRP A 102 -14.78 37.16 -25.77
C TRP A 102 -14.05 37.91 -26.89
N SER A 103 -14.44 37.68 -28.15
CA SER A 103 -13.84 38.36 -29.31
C SER A 103 -14.13 39.87 -29.35
N ALA A 104 -15.29 40.29 -28.82
CA ALA A 104 -15.71 41.68 -28.74
C ALA A 104 -15.01 42.48 -27.62
N LEU A 105 -14.37 41.81 -26.66
CA LEU A 105 -13.66 42.49 -25.58
C LEU A 105 -12.35 43.11 -26.09
N PRO A 106 -12.07 44.39 -25.74
CA PRO A 106 -10.83 45.01 -26.13
C PRO A 106 -9.65 44.25 -25.53
N ALA A 107 -8.67 43.94 -26.37
CA ALA A 107 -7.40 43.39 -25.90
C ALA A 107 -6.82 44.34 -24.86
N ARG A 108 -6.26 43.79 -23.78
CA ARG A 108 -5.54 44.60 -22.80
C ARG A 108 -4.31 45.15 -23.49
N SER A 109 -4.39 46.39 -23.98
CA SER A 109 -3.22 47.14 -24.44
C SER A 109 -2.27 47.27 -23.25
N GLY A 110 -1.21 46.46 -23.24
CA GLY A 110 0.02 46.88 -22.58
C GLY A 110 0.42 48.21 -23.20
N SER A 111 0.64 49.21 -22.34
CA SER A 111 1.15 50.56 -22.59
C SER A 111 1.13 51.07 -24.03
N GLN A 112 0.45 52.20 -24.22
CA GLN A 112 0.66 53.12 -25.34
C GLN A 112 2.15 53.20 -25.68
N SER A 113 2.48 52.79 -26.90
CA SER A 113 3.76 53.05 -27.53
C SER A 113 4.03 54.55 -27.49
N ALA A 114 5.00 54.94 -26.66
CA ALA A 114 5.77 56.14 -26.91
C ALA A 114 6.45 55.95 -28.27
N SER A 115 6.16 56.87 -29.18
CA SER A 115 6.85 56.99 -30.46
C SER A 115 8.33 57.25 -30.21
N THR A 116 9.20 56.29 -30.55
CA THR A 116 10.62 56.50 -30.90
C THR A 116 11.14 55.22 -31.57
N PRO A 117 12.20 55.32 -32.41
CA PRO A 117 12.25 54.69 -33.72
C PRO A 117 12.73 53.24 -33.70
N ILE A 118 12.35 52.54 -34.76
CA ILE A 118 12.91 51.30 -35.35
C ILE A 118 14.18 50.80 -34.62
N GLU A 119 13.98 49.91 -33.64
CA GLU A 119 14.97 48.90 -33.27
C GLU A 119 14.39 47.54 -33.68
N THR A 120 14.96 47.05 -34.77
CA THR A 120 15.21 45.64 -35.10
C THR A 120 14.22 44.58 -34.59
N ARG A 121 13.49 44.01 -35.56
CA ARG A 121 12.67 42.79 -35.45
C ARG A 121 13.40 41.60 -34.79
N ASP A 122 14.73 41.65 -34.75
CA ASP A 122 15.60 40.68 -34.06
C ASP A 122 15.46 40.73 -32.53
N ASP A 123 15.29 41.89 -31.89
CA ASP A 123 15.22 41.99 -30.41
C ASP A 123 13.89 41.51 -29.81
N ALA A 124 12.82 41.50 -30.61
CA ALA A 124 11.53 40.91 -30.21
C ALA A 124 11.53 39.38 -30.37
N ALA A 125 12.19 38.86 -31.41
CA ALA A 125 12.40 37.42 -31.59
C ALA A 125 13.38 36.85 -30.54
N ASN A 126 14.42 37.60 -30.18
CA ASN A 126 15.39 37.21 -29.15
C ASN A 126 14.76 37.20 -27.75
N ARG A 127 13.85 38.15 -27.45
CA ARG A 127 13.08 38.16 -26.18
C ARG A 127 12.13 36.97 -26.08
N ALA A 128 11.33 36.70 -27.10
CA ALA A 128 10.46 35.52 -27.13
C ALA A 128 11.26 34.20 -27.07
N GLY A 129 12.43 34.15 -27.72
CA GLY A 129 13.38 33.04 -27.65
C GLY A 129 14.01 32.85 -26.26
N SER A 130 14.19 33.93 -25.50
CA SER A 130 14.71 33.87 -24.12
C SER A 130 13.64 33.48 -23.09
N GLU A 131 12.39 33.90 -23.28
CA GLU A 131 11.31 33.66 -22.32
C GLU A 131 10.94 32.17 -22.20
N TRP A 132 10.83 31.44 -23.32
CA TRP A 132 10.56 30.00 -23.28
C TRP A 132 11.74 29.24 -22.66
N ARG A 133 12.97 29.66 -22.95
CA ARG A 133 14.20 29.04 -22.44
C ARG A 133 14.31 29.24 -20.93
N GLU A 134 14.00 30.43 -20.44
CA GLU A 134 13.99 30.71 -19.00
C GLU A 134 12.93 29.86 -18.28
N LEU A 135 11.70 29.80 -18.80
CA LEU A 135 10.65 28.94 -18.26
C LEU A 135 11.06 27.46 -18.29
N TRP A 136 11.64 26.98 -19.40
CA TRP A 136 12.09 25.59 -19.53
C TRP A 136 13.22 25.26 -18.55
N LEU A 137 14.18 26.16 -18.37
CA LEU A 137 15.24 25.98 -17.37
C LEU A 137 14.67 25.98 -15.95
N GLN A 138 13.65 26.80 -15.66
CA GLN A 138 12.96 26.76 -14.37
C GLN A 138 12.21 25.44 -14.17
N THR A 139 11.49 24.94 -15.17
CA THR A 139 10.79 23.64 -15.05
C THR A 139 11.76 22.47 -14.90
N LEU A 140 12.89 22.46 -15.61
CA LEU A 140 13.93 21.46 -15.43
C LEU A 140 14.57 21.54 -14.02
N LYS A 141 14.89 22.74 -13.55
CA LYS A 141 15.52 22.96 -12.25
C LYS A 141 14.64 22.63 -11.06
N PHE A 142 13.36 23.00 -11.10
CA PHE A 142 12.46 22.86 -9.95
C PHE A 142 11.46 21.71 -10.11
N GLY A 143 11.05 21.39 -11.34
CA GLY A 143 10.07 20.34 -11.62
C GLY A 143 10.69 18.97 -11.88
N VAL A 144 11.80 18.89 -12.63
CA VAL A 144 12.38 17.60 -13.05
C VAL A 144 13.50 17.15 -12.13
N ARG A 145 14.38 18.06 -11.70
CA ARG A 145 15.53 17.76 -10.83
C ARG A 145 15.18 16.94 -9.58
N PRO A 146 14.06 17.16 -8.85
CA PRO A 146 13.72 16.35 -7.68
C PRO A 146 13.51 14.86 -7.99
N PHE A 147 13.15 14.52 -9.22
CA PHE A 147 12.94 13.14 -9.66
C PHE A 147 14.21 12.47 -10.21
N CYS A 148 15.32 13.21 -10.34
CA CYS A 148 16.61 12.68 -10.75
C CYS A 148 17.43 12.28 -9.51
N ALA A 149 17.12 11.14 -8.92
CA ALA A 149 17.82 10.64 -7.74
C ALA A 149 19.23 10.12 -8.05
N HIS A 150 19.43 9.44 -9.19
CA HIS A 150 20.71 8.81 -9.52
C HIS A 150 21.57 9.63 -10.50
N ASP A 151 22.87 9.32 -10.53
CA ASP A 151 23.89 10.01 -11.35
C ASP A 151 23.58 10.02 -12.85
N THR A 152 22.90 8.98 -13.35
CA THR A 152 22.52 8.82 -14.76
C THR A 152 21.52 9.87 -15.22
N ALA A 153 20.36 9.97 -14.55
CA ALA A 153 19.37 10.99 -14.85
C ALA A 153 19.90 12.41 -14.57
N GLN A 154 20.69 12.60 -13.50
CA GLN A 154 21.30 13.90 -13.20
C GLN A 154 22.32 14.36 -14.25
N ARG A 155 23.11 13.45 -14.82
CA ARG A 155 24.03 13.75 -15.91
C ARG A 155 23.27 14.17 -17.16
N LEU A 156 22.28 13.39 -17.59
CA LEU A 156 21.46 13.70 -18.76
C LEU A 156 20.68 15.01 -18.60
N LEU A 157 20.19 15.30 -17.38
CA LEU A 157 19.54 16.58 -17.07
C LEU A 157 20.49 17.76 -17.20
N ARG A 158 21.74 17.64 -16.72
CA ARG A 158 22.76 18.68 -16.88
C ARG A 158 23.10 18.93 -18.36
N GLU A 159 23.24 17.86 -19.13
CA GLU A 159 23.48 17.93 -20.58
C GLU A 159 22.31 18.62 -21.30
N LEU A 160 21.06 18.29 -20.94
CA LEU A 160 19.87 18.95 -21.46
C LEU A 160 19.80 20.43 -21.09
N MET A 161 20.15 20.79 -19.86
CA MET A 161 20.18 22.20 -19.41
C MET A 161 21.24 23.00 -20.15
N ALA A 162 22.44 22.44 -20.37
CA ALA A 162 23.50 23.08 -21.15
C ALA A 162 23.15 23.20 -22.65
N ALA A 163 22.45 22.21 -23.20
CA ALA A 163 21.94 22.27 -24.57
C ALA A 163 20.84 23.33 -24.70
N ALA A 164 19.97 23.49 -23.69
CA ALA A 164 18.91 24.49 -23.68
C ALA A 164 19.45 25.93 -23.68
N GLU A 165 20.62 26.18 -23.08
CA GLU A 165 21.29 27.49 -23.13
C GLU A 165 21.67 27.90 -24.57
N ASN A 166 21.96 26.92 -25.44
CA ASN A 166 22.42 27.14 -26.82
C ASN A 166 21.36 26.87 -27.89
N ALA A 167 20.20 26.32 -27.53
CA ALA A 167 19.17 25.90 -28.49
C ALA A 167 18.36 27.09 -29.02
N GLU A 168 18.24 27.21 -30.35
CA GLU A 168 17.44 28.27 -31.00
C GLU A 168 15.95 27.98 -30.92
N GLN A 169 15.54 26.70 -30.97
CA GLN A 169 14.15 26.28 -30.97
C GLN A 169 13.91 25.16 -29.94
N ALA A 170 12.73 25.12 -29.34
CA ALA A 170 12.37 24.09 -28.35
C ALA A 170 12.34 22.68 -28.94
N ALA A 171 12.09 22.55 -30.25
CA ALA A 171 12.02 21.26 -30.95
C ALA A 171 13.37 20.51 -30.92
N ASP A 172 14.49 21.23 -30.89
CA ASP A 172 15.84 20.65 -30.94
C ASP A 172 16.18 19.85 -29.67
N LEU A 173 15.51 20.17 -28.56
CA LEU A 173 15.72 19.54 -27.26
C LEU A 173 14.87 18.26 -27.07
N GLY A 174 13.96 17.95 -27.99
CA GLY A 174 12.96 16.89 -27.82
C GLY A 174 13.58 15.50 -27.58
N THR A 175 14.65 15.15 -28.29
CA THR A 175 15.35 13.86 -28.13
C THR A 175 16.03 13.75 -26.77
N GLN A 176 16.76 14.78 -26.36
CA GLN A 176 17.46 14.82 -25.07
C GLN A 176 16.46 14.83 -23.90
N ALA A 177 15.37 15.60 -24.03
CA ALA A 177 14.29 15.60 -23.04
C ALA A 177 13.68 14.21 -22.90
N ARG A 178 13.42 13.52 -24.02
CA ARG A 178 12.92 12.14 -24.00
C ARG A 178 13.90 11.18 -23.32
N GLU A 179 15.20 11.30 -23.55
CA GLU A 179 16.20 10.46 -22.88
C GLU A 179 16.23 10.67 -21.37
N VAL A 180 16.09 11.92 -20.91
CA VAL A 180 15.95 12.24 -19.48
C VAL A 180 14.70 11.59 -18.90
N TRP A 181 13.54 11.70 -19.57
CA TRP A 181 12.30 11.07 -19.11
C TRP A 181 12.41 9.55 -19.02
N LEU A 182 13.01 8.91 -20.03
CA LEU A 182 13.24 7.45 -20.02
C LEU A 182 14.23 7.03 -18.92
N ALA A 183 15.23 7.86 -18.61
CA ALA A 183 16.14 7.58 -17.51
C ALA A 183 15.41 7.65 -16.16
N ILE A 184 14.60 8.69 -15.94
CA ILE A 184 13.78 8.84 -14.72
C ILE A 184 12.81 7.65 -14.57
N ASP A 185 12.10 7.28 -15.65
CA ASP A 185 11.15 6.16 -15.65
C ASP A 185 11.81 4.82 -15.28
N ARG A 186 13.00 4.54 -15.82
CA ARG A 186 13.78 3.34 -15.47
C ARG A 186 14.21 3.34 -14.01
N GLU A 187 14.66 4.49 -13.51
CA GLU A 187 15.09 4.65 -12.12
C GLU A 187 13.90 4.45 -11.17
N GLN A 188 12.76 5.09 -11.44
CA GLN A 188 11.52 4.91 -10.67
C GLN A 188 11.02 3.46 -10.69
N THR A 189 11.02 2.82 -11.86
CA THR A 189 10.65 1.40 -11.99
C THR A 189 11.54 0.50 -11.15
N THR A 190 12.84 0.80 -11.09
CA THR A 190 13.80 0.05 -10.28
C THR A 190 13.54 0.27 -8.79
N GLU A 191 13.31 1.52 -8.37
CA GLU A 191 12.99 1.87 -6.98
C GLU A 191 11.68 1.21 -6.52
N ASP A 192 10.64 1.24 -7.36
CA ASP A 192 9.38 0.54 -7.10
C ASP A 192 9.56 -0.97 -7.03
N ALA A 193 10.38 -1.56 -7.90
CA ALA A 193 10.70 -2.98 -7.86
C ALA A 193 11.42 -3.36 -6.56
N VAL A 194 12.40 -2.57 -6.11
CA VAL A 194 13.09 -2.78 -4.83
C VAL A 194 12.13 -2.65 -3.67
N ARG A 195 11.31 -1.59 -3.65
CA ARG A 195 10.31 -1.36 -2.62
C ARG A 195 9.34 -2.54 -2.53
N ASN A 196 8.75 -2.96 -3.65
CA ASN A 196 7.85 -4.11 -3.73
C ASN A 196 8.53 -5.42 -3.31
N GLY A 197 9.79 -5.62 -3.70
CA GLY A 197 10.59 -6.77 -3.28
C GLY A 197 10.82 -6.80 -1.76
N LEU A 198 11.12 -5.67 -1.14
CA LEU A 198 11.28 -5.56 0.32
C LEU A 198 9.96 -5.83 1.06
N ILE A 199 8.84 -5.34 0.54
CA ILE A 199 7.52 -5.59 1.11
C ILE A 199 7.20 -7.08 1.04
N GLU A 200 7.46 -7.72 -0.11
CA GLU A 200 7.20 -9.14 -0.28
C GLU A 200 8.10 -10.00 0.62
N LEU A 201 9.38 -9.63 0.75
CA LEU A 201 10.29 -10.26 1.69
C LEU A 201 9.79 -10.13 3.14
N ALA A 202 9.28 -8.96 3.54
CA ALA A 202 8.69 -8.77 4.86
C ALA A 202 7.44 -9.63 5.08
N ARG A 203 6.57 -9.76 4.05
CA ARG A 203 5.40 -10.65 4.12
C ARG A 203 5.80 -12.11 4.25
N LEU A 204 6.77 -12.57 3.46
CA LEU A 204 7.30 -13.93 3.56
C LEU A 204 7.88 -14.21 4.94
N LEU A 205 8.65 -13.27 5.52
CA LEU A 205 9.17 -13.41 6.87
C LEU A 205 8.03 -13.52 7.91
N LEU A 206 6.99 -12.69 7.79
CA LEU A 206 5.83 -12.74 8.69
C LEU A 206 5.06 -14.06 8.57
N ASP A 207 4.91 -14.60 7.36
CA ASP A 207 4.27 -15.90 7.14
C ASP A 207 5.09 -17.02 7.80
N HIS A 208 6.40 -17.05 7.57
CA HIS A 208 7.27 -18.05 8.21
C HIS A 208 7.30 -17.92 9.73
N LEU A 209 7.17 -16.70 10.27
CA LEU A 209 7.15 -16.48 11.72
C LEU A 209 5.86 -17.02 12.36
N GLY A 210 4.74 -16.99 11.63
CA GLY A 210 3.49 -17.64 12.06
C GLY A 210 3.59 -19.17 12.10
N ASP A 211 4.34 -19.77 11.16
CA ASP A 211 4.50 -21.22 11.08
C ASP A 211 5.56 -21.76 12.07
N LEU A 212 6.62 -20.99 12.34
CA LEU A 212 7.73 -21.43 13.18
C LEU A 212 7.39 -21.34 14.67
N VAL A 213 6.48 -20.45 15.07
CA VAL A 213 6.15 -20.22 16.48
C VAL A 213 4.87 -20.97 16.85
N PRO A 214 4.90 -21.86 17.87
CA PRO A 214 3.73 -22.66 18.25
C PRO A 214 2.52 -21.86 18.75
N GLN A 215 2.72 -20.57 19.09
CA GLN A 215 1.74 -19.73 19.76
C GLN A 215 0.74 -19.15 18.75
N ALA A 216 -0.54 -19.50 18.90
CA ALA A 216 -1.60 -19.11 17.97
C ALA A 216 -1.75 -17.58 17.80
N TRP A 217 -1.49 -16.80 18.86
CA TRP A 217 -1.59 -15.34 18.81
C TRP A 217 -0.56 -14.70 17.86
N VAL A 218 0.61 -15.34 17.67
CA VAL A 218 1.66 -14.84 16.78
C VAL A 218 1.22 -14.89 15.32
N GLY A 219 0.56 -15.98 14.90
CA GLY A 219 0.01 -16.09 13.54
C GLY A 219 -1.10 -15.07 13.25
N VAL A 220 -1.95 -14.78 14.26
CA VAL A 220 -2.99 -13.73 14.16
C VAL A 220 -2.36 -12.35 14.01
N GLN A 221 -1.37 -12.01 14.84
CA GLN A 221 -0.68 -10.72 14.76
C GLN A 221 0.14 -10.58 13.48
N ALA A 222 0.84 -11.63 13.04
CA ALA A 222 1.56 -11.65 11.78
C ALA A 222 0.62 -11.41 10.58
N THR A 223 -0.57 -12.01 10.60
CA THR A 223 -1.62 -11.77 9.61
C THR A 223 -2.13 -10.33 9.64
N ALA A 224 -2.36 -9.76 10.83
CA ALA A 224 -2.78 -8.36 10.97
C ALA A 224 -1.72 -7.39 10.44
N ILE A 225 -0.44 -7.62 10.73
CA ILE A 225 0.68 -6.81 10.22
C ILE A 225 0.76 -6.93 8.68
N ARG A 226 0.56 -8.13 8.12
CA ARG A 226 0.53 -8.36 6.67
C ARG A 226 -0.61 -7.58 5.99
N GLU A 227 -1.77 -7.50 6.61
CA GLU A 227 -2.91 -6.71 6.11
C GLU A 227 -2.61 -5.20 6.11
N GLN A 228 -1.85 -4.71 7.10
CA GLN A 228 -1.37 -3.33 7.11
C GLN A 228 -0.35 -3.06 5.98
N LEU A 229 0.42 -4.08 5.60
CA LEU A 229 1.41 -3.99 4.52
C LEU A 229 0.81 -4.15 3.11
N GLN A 230 -0.51 -4.13 2.94
CA GLN A 230 -1.16 -4.16 1.63
C GLN A 230 -1.10 -2.81 0.90
N THR A 231 -0.97 -2.86 -0.43
CA THR A 231 -0.91 -1.70 -1.33
C THR A 231 -2.27 -0.96 -1.39
N PRO A 232 -2.32 0.38 -1.45
CA PRO A 232 -1.21 1.34 -1.43
C PRO A 232 -0.62 1.52 -0.03
N LEU A 233 0.71 1.41 0.06
CA LEU A 233 1.43 1.65 1.31
C LEU A 233 1.65 3.14 1.50
N VAL A 234 1.16 3.63 2.63
CA VAL A 234 1.29 5.00 3.10
C VAL A 234 2.25 4.98 4.29
N PRO A 235 3.14 5.98 4.49
CA PRO A 235 4.12 5.99 5.56
C PRO A 235 3.55 5.64 6.96
N GLU A 236 2.35 6.09 7.27
CA GLU A 236 1.69 5.83 8.57
C GLU A 236 1.37 4.34 8.75
N ARG A 237 1.01 3.62 7.68
CA ARG A 237 0.77 2.16 7.75
C ARG A 237 2.06 1.39 7.98
N ILE A 238 3.17 1.86 7.42
CA ILE A 238 4.49 1.26 7.65
C ILE A 238 4.91 1.48 9.11
N GLU A 239 4.75 2.68 9.65
CA GLU A 239 5.06 2.97 11.05
C GLU A 239 4.20 2.14 12.01
N SER A 240 2.89 2.04 11.75
CA SER A 240 1.98 1.16 12.49
C SER A 240 2.44 -0.29 12.46
N ALA A 241 2.79 -0.81 11.28
CA ALA A 241 3.29 -2.17 11.13
C ALA A 241 4.61 -2.39 11.91
N GLN A 242 5.52 -1.41 11.88
CA GLN A 242 6.77 -1.46 12.66
C GLN A 242 6.52 -1.47 14.17
N ASN A 243 5.59 -0.65 14.66
CA ASN A 243 5.20 -0.62 16.07
C ASN A 243 4.58 -1.97 16.49
N ALA A 244 3.68 -2.52 15.66
CA ALA A 244 3.07 -3.82 15.91
C ALA A 244 4.11 -4.96 15.95
N VAL A 245 5.12 -4.94 15.07
CA VAL A 245 6.25 -5.90 15.12
C VAL A 245 7.05 -5.73 16.41
N ARG A 246 7.33 -4.49 16.85
CA ARG A 246 8.03 -4.24 18.12
C ARG A 246 7.24 -4.78 19.31
N ASP A 247 5.93 -4.56 19.36
CA ASP A 247 5.07 -5.07 20.42
C ASP A 247 4.98 -6.60 20.40
N LEU A 248 4.99 -7.23 19.22
CA LEU A 248 5.07 -8.68 19.07
C LEU A 248 6.38 -9.22 19.64
N LEU A 249 7.52 -8.60 19.29
CA LEU A 249 8.84 -9.00 19.77
C LEU A 249 8.95 -8.87 21.30
N VAL A 250 8.44 -7.79 21.88
CA VAL A 250 8.41 -7.61 23.34
C VAL A 250 7.60 -8.71 24.00
N ARG A 251 6.36 -8.96 23.54
CA ARG A 251 5.51 -10.03 24.09
C ARG A 251 6.15 -11.41 23.99
N HIS A 252 6.73 -11.74 22.84
CA HIS A 252 7.44 -12.99 22.64
C HIS A 252 8.64 -13.13 23.60
N SER A 253 9.41 -12.06 23.82
CA SER A 253 10.55 -12.08 24.75
C SER A 253 10.15 -12.32 26.20
N VAL A 254 9.04 -11.74 26.64
CA VAL A 254 8.49 -11.94 28.00
C VAL A 254 8.04 -13.38 28.18
N LEU A 255 7.29 -13.91 27.21
CA LEU A 255 6.80 -15.28 27.25
C LEU A 255 7.96 -16.29 27.29
N ARG A 256 8.94 -16.12 26.40
CA ARG A 256 10.13 -16.99 26.36
C ARG A 256 10.91 -16.96 27.68
N LYS A 257 11.09 -15.79 28.28
CA LYS A 257 11.74 -15.68 29.59
C LYS A 257 10.94 -16.41 30.67
N SER A 258 9.61 -16.29 30.66
CA SER A 258 8.77 -16.97 31.64
C SER A 258 8.81 -18.50 31.51
N GLU A 259 8.90 -19.00 30.28
CA GLU A 259 9.07 -20.42 29.97
C GLU A 259 10.44 -20.93 30.47
N ASP A 260 11.52 -20.20 30.15
CA ASP A 260 12.87 -20.49 30.63
C ASP A 260 12.93 -20.50 32.17
N ASP A 261 12.37 -19.49 32.84
CA ASP A 261 12.32 -19.39 34.31
C ASP A 261 11.55 -20.55 34.94
N ALA A 262 10.44 -20.97 34.34
CA ALA A 262 9.67 -22.12 34.80
C ALA A 262 10.43 -23.44 34.63
N HIS A 263 11.12 -23.64 33.51
CA HIS A 263 11.98 -24.82 33.30
C HIS A 263 13.12 -24.89 34.31
N HIS A 264 13.77 -23.76 34.61
CA HIS A 264 14.82 -23.70 35.64
C HIS A 264 14.26 -24.04 37.03
N THR A 265 13.09 -23.51 37.37
CA THR A 265 12.41 -23.80 38.63
C THR A 265 12.06 -25.29 38.74
N ALA A 266 11.50 -25.88 37.68
CA ALA A 266 11.17 -27.30 37.62
C ALA A 266 12.42 -28.18 37.81
N LYS A 267 13.54 -27.84 37.15
CA LYS A 267 14.81 -28.56 37.31
C LYS A 267 15.31 -28.48 38.75
N ALA A 268 15.31 -27.29 39.35
CA ALA A 268 15.73 -27.10 40.74
C ALA A 268 14.87 -27.91 41.73
N LEU A 269 13.55 -27.99 41.49
CA LEU A 269 12.62 -28.79 42.30
C LEU A 269 12.87 -30.30 42.13
N ILE A 270 13.14 -30.77 40.90
CA ILE A 270 13.50 -32.16 40.63
C ILE A 270 14.81 -32.53 41.34
N ASP A 271 15.83 -31.68 41.26
CA ASP A 271 17.12 -31.91 41.94
C ASP A 271 16.95 -31.99 43.47
N LEU A 272 16.13 -31.10 44.05
CA LEU A 272 15.79 -31.15 45.47
C LEU A 272 15.05 -32.45 45.84
N LEU A 273 14.08 -32.86 45.03
CA LEU A 273 13.28 -34.05 45.25
C LEU A 273 14.14 -35.33 45.16
N VAL A 274 15.00 -35.43 44.15
CA VAL A 274 15.95 -36.54 44.00
C VAL A 274 16.88 -36.61 45.21
N ARG A 275 17.41 -35.47 45.67
CA ARG A 275 18.29 -35.43 46.84
C ARG A 275 17.56 -35.86 48.11
N LYS A 276 16.34 -35.36 48.35
CA LYS A 276 15.53 -35.73 49.53
C LYS A 276 15.07 -37.19 49.53
N LEU A 277 14.73 -37.74 48.37
CA LEU A 277 14.46 -39.18 48.24
C LEU A 277 15.71 -40.03 48.46
N GLY A 278 16.87 -39.56 47.99
CA GLY A 278 18.16 -40.19 48.27
C GLY A 278 18.47 -40.23 49.76
N ASP A 279 18.33 -39.09 50.46
CA ASP A 279 18.53 -38.98 51.91
C ASP A 279 17.58 -39.93 52.67
N TYR A 280 16.28 -39.93 52.32
CA TYR A 280 15.29 -40.80 52.94
C TYR A 280 15.55 -42.29 52.69
N ALA A 281 15.97 -42.68 51.48
CA ALA A 281 16.28 -44.07 51.14
C ALA A 281 17.52 -44.58 51.88
N ALA A 282 18.56 -43.75 52.01
CA ALA A 282 19.75 -44.08 52.78
C ALA A 282 19.42 -44.28 54.27
N GLU A 283 18.68 -43.34 54.86
CA GLU A 283 18.28 -43.41 56.27
C GLU A 283 17.28 -44.53 56.56
N GLY A 284 16.35 -44.80 55.65
CA GLY A 284 15.45 -45.96 55.75
C GLY A 284 16.20 -47.28 55.67
N GLY A 285 17.26 -47.35 54.86
CA GLY A 285 18.19 -48.47 54.82
C GLY A 285 18.91 -48.68 56.15
N GLU A 286 19.47 -47.61 56.73
CA GLU A 286 20.10 -47.66 58.06
C GLU A 286 19.11 -48.04 59.16
N TYR A 287 17.89 -47.52 59.13
CA TYR A 287 16.82 -47.87 60.07
C TYR A 287 16.51 -49.38 60.02
N ASN A 288 16.30 -49.93 58.81
CA ASN A 288 16.01 -51.35 58.64
C ASN A 288 17.16 -52.22 59.17
N GLN A 289 18.42 -51.84 58.90
CA GLN A 289 19.59 -52.54 59.45
C GLN A 289 19.65 -52.50 60.98
N ARG A 290 19.41 -51.33 61.60
CA ARG A 290 19.38 -51.19 63.07
C ARG A 290 18.23 -52.00 63.69
N MET A 291 17.06 -52.00 63.04
CA MET A 291 15.89 -52.77 63.47
C MET A 291 16.17 -54.28 63.44
N GLU A 292 16.76 -54.78 62.37
CA GLU A 292 17.13 -56.19 62.22
C GLU A 292 18.16 -56.62 63.28
N ALA A 293 19.22 -55.82 63.49
CA ALA A 293 20.20 -56.06 64.53
C ALA A 293 19.59 -56.10 65.95
N ARG A 294 18.63 -55.21 66.24
CA ARG A 294 17.93 -55.20 67.53
C ARG A 294 16.96 -56.36 67.69
N LEU A 295 16.31 -56.80 66.62
CA LEU A 295 15.47 -58.01 66.63
C LEU A 295 16.30 -59.27 66.89
N GLU A 296 17.50 -59.37 66.30
CA GLU A 296 18.45 -60.46 66.60
C GLU A 296 18.95 -60.42 68.06
N GLN A 297 19.26 -59.23 68.59
CA GLN A 297 19.61 -59.05 70.01
C GLN A 297 18.45 -59.41 70.94
N LEU A 298 17.21 -59.08 70.56
CA LEU A 298 16.01 -59.44 71.33
C LEU A 298 15.81 -60.96 71.40
N GLN A 299 16.09 -61.69 70.31
CA GLN A 299 15.95 -63.15 70.24
C GLN A 299 17.00 -63.89 71.09
N SER A 300 18.18 -63.28 71.28
CA SER A 300 19.29 -63.85 72.04
C SER A 300 19.30 -63.41 73.52
N SER A 301 18.67 -62.27 73.84
CA SER A 301 18.59 -61.73 75.20
C SER A 301 17.67 -62.55 76.10
N ARG A 302 18.13 -62.81 77.32
CA ARG A 302 17.35 -63.50 78.37
C ARG A 302 17.02 -62.59 79.56
N GLU A 303 17.54 -61.36 79.57
CA GLU A 303 17.31 -60.37 80.63
C GLU A 303 16.13 -59.46 80.27
N TRP A 304 15.17 -59.36 81.21
CA TRP A 304 13.94 -58.58 81.01
C TRP A 304 14.20 -57.07 80.87
N ASP A 305 15.19 -56.53 81.58
CA ASP A 305 15.55 -55.12 81.50
C ASP A 305 16.21 -54.75 80.17
N GLU A 306 16.97 -55.67 79.57
CA GLU A 306 17.57 -55.52 78.25
C GLU A 306 16.51 -55.54 77.14
N ILE A 307 15.57 -56.49 77.23
CA ILE A 307 14.40 -56.57 76.33
C ILE A 307 13.57 -55.29 76.39
N ARG A 308 13.30 -54.75 77.59
CA ARG A 308 12.53 -53.50 77.75
C ARG A 308 13.23 -52.31 77.09
N ARG A 309 14.56 -52.19 77.23
CA ARG A 309 15.34 -51.13 76.58
C ARG A 309 15.32 -51.27 75.05
N LEU A 310 15.57 -52.47 74.53
CA LEU A 310 15.56 -52.74 73.08
C LEU A 310 14.21 -52.39 72.44
N VAL A 311 13.08 -52.73 73.09
CA VAL A 311 11.74 -52.38 72.61
C VAL A 311 11.52 -50.87 72.64
N GLN A 312 11.99 -50.18 73.69
CA GLN A 312 11.87 -48.73 73.82
C GLN A 312 12.67 -48.00 72.73
N ASP A 313 13.90 -48.45 72.47
CA ASP A 313 14.74 -47.89 71.42
C ASP A 313 14.13 -48.14 70.02
N VAL A 314 13.50 -49.30 69.78
CA VAL A 314 12.78 -49.60 68.53
C VAL A 314 11.56 -48.67 68.34
N LEU A 315 10.79 -48.42 69.40
CA LEU A 315 9.67 -47.49 69.36
C LEU A 315 10.12 -46.06 69.09
N ASP A 316 11.24 -45.64 69.66
CA ASP A 316 11.81 -44.30 69.44
C ASP A 316 12.39 -44.15 68.02
N ASP A 317 13.07 -45.17 67.49
CA ASP A 317 13.51 -45.19 66.08
C ASP A 317 12.32 -45.18 65.11
N SER A 318 11.26 -45.93 65.40
CA SER A 318 10.04 -45.95 64.61
C SER A 318 9.33 -44.59 64.60
N ARG A 319 9.26 -43.90 65.76
CA ARG A 319 8.74 -42.53 65.86
C ARG A 319 9.57 -41.54 65.04
N ASN A 320 10.90 -41.64 65.11
CA ASN A 320 11.80 -40.80 64.31
C ASN A 320 11.60 -41.02 62.80
N MET A 321 11.46 -42.27 62.37
CA MET A 321 11.18 -42.61 60.97
C MET A 321 9.80 -42.08 60.52
N GLN A 322 8.79 -42.19 61.38
CA GLN A 322 7.44 -41.68 61.10
C GLN A 322 7.42 -40.15 61.00
N GLN A 323 8.15 -39.45 61.89
CA GLN A 323 8.29 -38.00 61.83
C GLN A 323 8.96 -37.55 60.53
N ARG A 324 10.05 -38.20 60.13
CA ARG A 324 10.77 -37.89 58.88
C ARG A 324 9.95 -38.17 57.63
N SER A 325 9.18 -39.26 57.63
CA SER A 325 8.22 -39.55 56.57
C SER A 325 7.16 -38.44 56.47
N GLY A 326 6.69 -37.92 57.60
CA GLY A 326 5.82 -36.75 57.66
C GLY A 326 6.47 -35.48 57.10
N GLU A 327 7.71 -35.18 57.48
CA GLU A 327 8.48 -34.04 56.98
C GLU A 327 8.71 -34.13 55.46
N LEU A 328 9.08 -35.31 54.95
CA LEU A 328 9.20 -35.56 53.51
C LEU A 328 7.87 -35.33 52.79
N GLY A 329 6.76 -35.80 53.33
CA GLY A 329 5.43 -35.58 52.80
C GLY A 329 5.07 -34.08 52.70
N VAL A 330 5.41 -33.29 53.72
CA VAL A 330 5.22 -31.83 53.72
C VAL A 330 6.07 -31.17 52.63
N HIS A 331 7.35 -31.55 52.51
CA HIS A 331 8.23 -30.99 51.48
C HIS A 331 7.80 -31.34 50.06
N LEU A 332 7.31 -32.56 49.82
CA LEU A 332 6.77 -32.97 48.53
C LEU A 332 5.49 -32.19 48.18
N ALA A 333 4.60 -32.01 49.15
CA ALA A 333 3.39 -31.20 48.97
C ALA A 333 3.73 -29.74 48.65
N GLU A 334 4.76 -29.18 49.28
CA GLU A 334 5.24 -27.83 49.00
C GLU A 334 5.84 -27.70 47.60
N ALA A 335 6.72 -28.64 47.21
CA ALA A 335 7.29 -28.66 45.87
C ALA A 335 6.21 -28.80 44.79
N GLN A 336 5.19 -29.63 45.03
CA GLN A 336 4.05 -29.79 44.13
C GLN A 336 3.24 -28.49 43.99
N ARG A 337 2.98 -27.77 45.09
CA ARG A 337 2.31 -26.45 45.04
C ARG A 337 3.11 -25.42 44.25
N GLN A 338 4.43 -25.35 44.46
CA GLN A 338 5.29 -24.41 43.74
C GLN A 338 5.35 -24.71 42.24
N ALA A 339 5.40 -26.00 41.86
CA ALA A 339 5.34 -26.41 40.46
C ALA A 339 3.99 -26.07 39.81
N GLN A 340 2.88 -26.28 40.50
CA GLN A 340 1.54 -25.91 40.02
C GLN A 340 1.42 -24.40 39.83
N ALA A 341 1.88 -23.60 40.80
CA ALA A 341 1.86 -22.14 40.71
C ALA A 341 2.69 -21.62 39.53
N ALA A 342 3.86 -22.22 39.25
CA ALA A 342 4.67 -21.88 38.08
C ALA A 342 3.95 -22.21 36.76
N GLN A 343 3.30 -23.37 36.65
CA GLN A 343 2.53 -23.76 35.48
C GLN A 343 1.31 -22.87 35.24
N GLU A 344 0.59 -22.50 36.30
CA GLU A 344 -0.55 -21.57 36.22
C GLU A 344 -0.10 -20.20 35.72
N ARG A 345 1.08 -19.73 36.15
CA ARG A 345 1.64 -18.45 35.72
C ARG A 345 2.01 -18.42 34.24
N ILE A 346 2.53 -19.52 33.69
CA ILE A 346 2.75 -19.65 32.24
C ILE A 346 1.41 -19.59 31.51
N ARG A 347 0.43 -20.39 31.95
CA ARG A 347 -0.90 -20.43 31.31
C ARG A 347 -1.62 -19.08 31.37
N SER A 348 -1.49 -18.32 32.47
CA SER A 348 -2.09 -16.99 32.55
C SER A 348 -1.45 -16.03 31.55
N LEU A 349 -0.12 -16.07 31.40
CA LEU A 349 0.58 -15.23 30.43
C LEU A 349 0.24 -15.63 28.98
N GLU A 350 0.05 -16.92 28.70
CA GLU A 350 -0.44 -17.39 27.40
C GLU A 350 -1.88 -16.98 27.10
N GLY A 351 -2.72 -16.79 28.13
CA GLY A 351 -4.14 -16.44 28.00
C GLY A 351 -4.42 -14.93 28.00
N GLU A 352 -3.54 -14.12 28.60
CA GLU A 352 -3.68 -12.65 28.65
C GLU A 352 -3.12 -11.93 27.40
N LEU A 353 -2.32 -12.62 26.59
CA LEU A 353 -1.61 -12.09 25.40
C LEU A 353 -2.26 -12.54 24.10
#